data_AF-R9B279-F1
#
_entry.id   AF-R9B279-F1
#
_cell.length_a   1.000
_cell.length_b   1.000
_cell.length_c   1.000
_cell.angle_alpha   90.00
_cell.angle_beta   90.00
_cell.angle_gamma   90.00
#
_symmetry.space_group_name_H-M   'P 1'
#
loop_
_entity.id
_entity.type
_entity.pdbx_description
1 polymer ?
#
loop_
_entity_poly.entity_id
_entity_poly.type
_entity_poly.pdbx_seq_one_letter_code
_entity_poly.pdbx_strand_id
1 'polypeptide(L)'
;MLENILKVILAISISLLFVSYPIAVFKSYKYVKKNLQSISLLFFGDSKYYRKLDWANHFLIEMAVGSIAALRFRELKILKRNSVFSKGYLPLSPNMNDKNLNLLLNNHGKWYKSVTSNILHSSCYLLISIIIFFILK
;
A
#
# COMPACT_ATOMS: atom_id res chain seq x y z
N MET A 1 13.04 -6.57 -34.81
CA MET A 1 13.28 -5.27 -34.12
C MET A 1 12.32 -5.07 -32.95
N LEU A 2 11.01 -5.17 -33.15
CA LEU A 2 9.99 -5.03 -32.10
C LEU A 2 10.18 -6.01 -30.93
N GLU A 3 10.46 -7.29 -31.21
CA GLU A 3 10.68 -8.32 -30.20
C GLU A 3 11.86 -7.97 -29.25
N ASN A 4 12.97 -7.46 -29.79
CA ASN A 4 14.12 -7.04 -29.00
C ASN A 4 13.78 -5.82 -28.12
N ILE A 5 12.98 -4.88 -28.64
CA ILE A 5 12.50 -3.73 -27.88
C ILE A 5 11.63 -4.20 -26.69
N LEU A 6 10.71 -5.13 -26.93
CA LEU A 6 9.85 -5.70 -25.87
C LEU A 6 10.66 -6.42 -24.79
N LYS A 7 11.68 -7.20 -25.17
CA LYS A 7 12.61 -7.85 -24.21
C LYS A 7 13.34 -6.83 -23.34
N VAL A 8 13.79 -5.71 -23.92
CA VAL A 8 14.43 -4.61 -23.17
C VAL A 8 13.44 -3.96 -22.20
N ILE A 9 12.21 -3.66 -22.62
CA ILE A 9 11.18 -3.07 -21.75
C ILE A 9 10.83 -4.02 -20.60
N LEU A 10 10.73 -5.32 -20.87
CA LEU A 10 10.48 -6.34 -19.85
C LEU A 10 11.61 -6.35 -18.80
N ALA A 11 12.86 -6.39 -19.25
CA ALA A 11 14.03 -6.39 -18.37
C ALA A 11 14.10 -5.12 -17.50
N ILE A 12 13.84 -3.94 -18.08
CA ILE A 12 13.81 -2.67 -17.35
C ILE A 12 12.69 -2.67 -16.31
N SER A 13 11.48 -3.08 -16.69
CA SER A 13 10.31 -3.08 -15.79
C SER A 13 10.51 -4.00 -14.59
N ILE A 14 11.05 -5.19 -14.82
CA ILE A 14 11.42 -6.15 -13.77
C ILE A 14 12.52 -5.57 -12.87
N SER A 15 13.57 -4.99 -13.46
CA SER A 15 14.68 -4.40 -12.69
C SER A 15 14.22 -3.24 -11.81
N LEU A 16 13.36 -2.36 -12.34
CA LEU A 16 12.77 -1.27 -11.58
C LEU A 16 11.93 -1.78 -10.41
N LEU A 17 11.12 -2.83 -10.61
CA LEU A 17 10.36 -3.46 -9.54
C LEU A 17 11.29 -4.00 -8.44
N PHE A 18 12.32 -4.77 -8.80
CA PHE A 18 13.24 -5.38 -7.85
C PHE A 18 14.11 -4.39 -7.08
N VAL A 19 14.38 -3.19 -7.61
CA VAL A 19 15.17 -2.17 -6.92
C VAL A 19 14.29 -1.22 -6.10
N SER A 20 13.22 -0.71 -6.71
CA SER A 20 12.39 0.34 -6.08
C SER A 20 11.55 -0.20 -4.92
N TYR A 21 10.99 -1.41 -5.07
CA TYR A 21 10.09 -1.99 -4.08
C TYR A 21 10.80 -2.25 -2.73
N PRO A 22 11.96 -2.94 -2.66
CA PRO A 22 12.65 -3.15 -1.39
C PRO A 22 13.05 -1.84 -0.72
N ILE A 23 13.55 -0.86 -1.47
CA ILE A 23 13.94 0.45 -0.91
C ILE A 23 12.74 1.12 -0.24
N ALA A 24 11.58 1.11 -0.88
CA ALA A 24 10.35 1.67 -0.31
C ALA A 24 9.89 0.91 0.94
N VAL A 25 9.91 -0.43 0.89
CA VAL A 25 9.56 -1.30 2.02
C VAL A 25 10.48 -1.06 3.21
N PHE A 26 11.81 -0.94 3.01
CA PHE A 26 12.75 -0.63 4.10
C PHE A 26 12.51 0.75 4.72
N LYS A 27 12.21 1.77 3.90
CA LYS A 27 11.87 3.11 4.41
C LYS A 27 10.59 3.08 5.23
N SER A 28 9.56 2.38 4.72
CA SER A 28 8.29 2.18 5.41
C SER A 28 8.48 1.42 6.72
N TYR A 29 9.24 0.33 6.74
CA TYR A 29 9.54 -0.45 7.93
C TYR A 29 10.17 0.40 9.04
N LYS A 30 11.20 1.20 8.70
CA LYS A 30 11.84 2.12 9.66
C LYS A 30 10.84 3.14 10.21
N TYR A 31 9.93 3.64 9.38
CA TYR A 31 8.89 4.57 9.81
C TYR A 31 7.88 3.92 10.75
N VAL A 32 7.33 2.76 10.37
CA VAL A 32 6.36 2.02 11.17
C VAL A 32 6.97 1.61 12.51
N LYS A 33 8.23 1.19 12.54
CA LYS A 33 8.92 0.83 13.78
C LYS A 33 8.95 1.99 14.78
N LYS A 34 9.17 3.21 14.31
CA LYS A 34 9.17 4.42 15.15
C LYS A 34 7.78 4.84 15.62
N ASN A 35 6.73 4.50 14.87
CA ASN A 35 5.36 4.96 15.09
C ASN A 35 4.39 3.82 15.42
N LEU A 36 4.91 2.65 15.81
CA LEU A 36 4.14 1.41 15.90
C LEU A 36 2.92 1.54 16.81
N GLN A 37 3.09 2.17 17.97
CA GLN A 37 2.02 2.36 18.94
C GLN A 37 0.88 3.23 18.39
N SER A 38 1.23 4.35 17.74
CA SER A 38 0.25 5.27 17.13
C SER A 38 -0.52 4.59 15.98
N ILE A 39 0.21 3.90 15.09
CA ILE A 39 -0.40 3.18 13.97
C ILE A 39 -1.28 2.03 14.49
N SER A 40 -0.83 1.29 15.50
CA SER A 40 -1.59 0.19 16.10
C SER A 40 -2.87 0.69 16.76
N LEU A 41 -2.80 1.82 17.48
CA LEU A 41 -3.98 2.45 18.07
C LEU A 41 -5.00 2.86 17.00
N LEU A 42 -4.55 3.46 15.90
CA LEU A 42 -5.43 3.88 14.80
C LEU A 42 -6.07 2.68 14.09
N PHE A 43 -5.30 1.61 13.85
CA PHE A 43 -5.77 0.47 13.06
C PHE A 43 -6.58 -0.51 13.90
N PHE A 44 -6.20 -0.75 15.15
CA PHE A 44 -6.74 -1.83 15.98
C PHE A 44 -7.40 -1.35 17.28
N GLY A 45 -7.28 -0.06 17.64
CA GLY A 45 -7.82 0.48 18.89
C GLY A 45 -6.97 0.16 20.11
N ASP A 46 -5.84 -0.53 19.94
CA ASP A 46 -4.88 -0.87 20.99
C ASP A 46 -3.46 -0.49 20.55
N SER A 47 -2.80 0.37 21.34
CA SER A 47 -1.42 0.79 21.09
C SER A 47 -0.39 -0.33 21.29
N LYS A 48 -0.78 -1.42 21.95
CA LYS A 48 0.05 -2.61 22.22
C LYS A 48 -0.35 -3.83 21.40
N TYR A 49 -1.24 -3.67 20.41
CA TYR A 49 -1.69 -4.75 19.52
C TYR A 49 -0.50 -5.54 18.95
N TYR A 50 0.51 -4.83 18.43
CA TYR A 50 1.80 -5.40 18.10
C TYR A 50 2.82 -5.10 19.20
N ARG A 51 3.28 -6.15 19.91
CA ARG A 51 4.37 -6.02 20.90
C ARG A 51 5.70 -5.63 20.26
N LYS A 52 5.96 -6.09 19.03
CA LYS A 52 7.16 -5.80 18.24
C LYS A 52 6.79 -5.79 16.76
N LEU A 53 7.45 -4.93 15.99
CA LEU A 53 7.37 -4.98 14.54
C LEU A 53 8.33 -6.04 14.00
N ASP A 54 7.77 -7.03 13.32
CA ASP A 54 8.47 -7.97 12.44
C ASP A 54 7.99 -7.77 10.99
N TRP A 55 8.56 -8.52 10.06
CA TRP A 55 8.23 -8.39 8.64
C TRP A 55 6.78 -8.79 8.31
N ALA A 56 6.21 -9.77 9.01
CA ALA A 56 4.84 -10.20 8.78
C ALA A 56 3.84 -9.13 9.23
N ASN A 57 4.05 -8.58 10.43
CA ASN A 57 3.23 -7.49 10.98
C ASN A 57 3.39 -6.21 10.16
N HIS A 58 4.61 -5.90 9.69
CA HIS A 58 4.84 -4.77 8.78
C HIS A 58 4.08 -4.96 7.47
N PHE A 59 4.15 -6.14 6.88
CA PHE A 59 3.39 -6.48 5.67
C PHE A 59 1.88 -6.31 5.89
N LEU A 60 1.32 -6.80 7.00
CA LEU A 60 -0.10 -6.63 7.31
C LEU A 60 -0.51 -5.15 7.45
N ILE A 61 0.36 -4.33 8.05
CA ILE A 61 0.13 -2.88 8.14
C ILE A 61 0.11 -2.24 6.74
N GLU A 62 1.04 -2.61 5.85
CA GLU A 62 1.04 -2.08 4.47
C GLU A 62 -0.17 -2.56 3.67
N MET A 63 -0.59 -3.81 3.85
CA MET A 63 -1.80 -4.36 3.24
C MET A 63 -3.06 -3.63 3.72
N ALA A 64 -3.13 -3.29 5.00
CA ALA A 64 -4.20 -2.46 5.54
C ALA A 64 -4.21 -1.07 4.88
N VAL A 65 -3.04 -0.42 4.74
CA VAL A 65 -2.92 0.87 4.03
C VAL A 65 -3.40 0.76 2.57
N GLY A 66 -2.97 -0.27 1.85
CA GLY A 66 -3.41 -0.51 0.47
C GLY A 66 -4.93 -0.72 0.37
N SER A 67 -5.49 -1.49 1.30
CA SER A 67 -6.93 -1.75 1.38
C SER A 67 -7.73 -0.48 1.67
N ILE A 68 -7.25 0.36 2.60
CA ILE A 68 -7.85 1.68 2.89
C ILE A 68 -7.81 2.57 1.65
N ALA A 69 -6.69 2.59 0.92
CA ALA A 69 -6.55 3.40 -0.28
C ALA A 69 -7.50 2.97 -1.40
N ALA A 70 -7.60 1.66 -1.63
CA ALA A 70 -8.53 1.07 -2.60
C ALA A 70 -9.99 1.38 -2.21
N LEU A 71 -10.35 1.22 -0.94
CA LEU A 71 -11.68 1.54 -0.44
C LEU A 71 -12.00 3.03 -0.61
N ARG A 72 -11.07 3.91 -0.23
CA ARG A 72 -11.23 5.36 -0.38
C ARG A 72 -11.41 5.77 -1.84
N PHE A 73 -10.65 5.18 -2.77
CA PHE A 73 -10.83 5.42 -4.20
C PHE A 73 -12.21 4.96 -4.67
N ARG A 74 -12.61 3.73 -4.34
CA ARG A 74 -13.91 3.17 -4.70
C ARG A 74 -15.06 4.03 -4.18
N GLU A 75 -15.06 4.35 -2.90
CA GLU A 75 -16.18 5.04 -2.26
C GLU A 75 -16.29 6.50 -2.74
N LEU A 76 -15.17 7.23 -2.83
CA LEU A 76 -15.20 8.65 -3.16
C LEU A 76 -15.19 8.94 -4.67
N LYS A 77 -14.47 8.15 -5.48
CA LYS A 77 -14.31 8.40 -6.92
C LYS A 77 -15.26 7.61 -7.78
N ILE A 78 -15.50 6.33 -7.46
CA ILE A 78 -16.40 5.48 -8.26
C ILE A 78 -17.84 5.67 -7.80
N LEU A 79 -18.10 5.52 -6.50
CA LEU A 79 -19.45 5.54 -5.94
C LEU A 79 -19.93 6.96 -5.53
N LYS A 80 -19.04 7.96 -5.56
CA LYS A 80 -19.33 9.37 -5.23
C LYS A 80 -20.01 9.57 -3.87
N ARG A 81 -19.62 8.77 -2.86
CA ARG A 81 -20.12 8.91 -1.49
C ARG A 81 -19.34 9.97 -0.72
N ASN A 82 -19.93 10.43 0.38
CA ASN A 82 -19.33 11.46 1.24
C ASN A 82 -18.40 10.86 2.32
N SER A 83 -18.43 9.55 2.52
CA SER A 83 -17.63 8.84 3.53
C SER A 83 -17.09 7.52 2.98
N VAL A 84 -15.95 7.09 3.54
CA VAL A 84 -15.22 5.88 3.14
C VAL A 84 -15.75 4.65 3.87
N PHE A 85 -16.13 4.78 5.15
CA PHE A 85 -16.53 3.63 5.98
C PHE A 85 -18.04 3.56 6.20
N SER A 86 -18.83 4.04 5.23
CA SER A 86 -20.30 4.11 5.31
C SER A 86 -21.01 2.76 5.51
N LYS A 87 -20.41 1.65 5.07
CA LYS A 87 -21.04 0.32 5.05
C LYS A 87 -20.31 -0.76 5.86
N GLY A 88 -19.46 -0.37 6.80
CA GLY A 88 -18.91 -1.30 7.78
C GLY A 88 -17.39 -1.28 7.87
N TYR A 89 -16.86 -2.45 8.20
CA TYR A 89 -15.58 -2.65 8.85
C TYR A 89 -14.51 -3.19 7.89
N LEU A 90 -13.25 -2.80 8.09
CA LEU A 90 -12.12 -3.34 7.33
C LEU A 90 -11.39 -4.42 8.15
N PRO A 91 -11.35 -5.69 7.71
CA PRO A 91 -10.72 -6.79 8.46
C PRO A 91 -9.31 -6.53 8.95
N LEU A 92 -8.48 -5.89 8.13
CA LEU A 92 -7.07 -5.63 8.43
C LEU A 92 -6.85 -4.36 9.26
N SER A 93 -7.87 -3.55 9.49
CA SER A 93 -7.79 -2.36 10.34
C SER A 93 -9.13 -2.14 11.07
N PRO A 94 -9.39 -2.91 12.14
CA PRO A 94 -10.66 -2.96 12.82
C PRO A 94 -11.26 -1.62 13.25
N ASN A 95 -10.39 -0.77 13.77
CA ASN A 95 -10.75 0.50 14.38
C ASN A 95 -10.84 1.61 13.33
N MET A 96 -10.63 1.31 12.05
CA MET A 96 -10.63 2.33 11.01
C MET A 96 -12.06 2.76 10.68
N ASN A 97 -12.27 4.08 10.73
CA ASN A 97 -13.49 4.79 10.35
C ASN A 97 -13.08 6.16 9.78
N ASP A 98 -14.01 6.98 9.30
CA ASP A 98 -13.68 8.27 8.68
C ASP A 98 -12.92 9.22 9.63
N LYS A 99 -13.20 9.20 10.93
CA LYS A 99 -12.47 10.00 11.93
C LYS A 99 -11.02 9.53 12.05
N ASN A 100 -10.81 8.23 12.22
CA ASN A 100 -9.47 7.63 12.36
C ASN A 100 -8.69 7.69 11.04
N LEU A 101 -9.36 7.65 9.89
CA LEU A 101 -8.75 7.89 8.59
C LEU A 101 -8.22 9.33 8.48
N ASN A 102 -8.99 10.32 8.92
CA ASN A 102 -8.52 11.71 8.93
C ASN A 102 -7.30 11.87 9.85
N LEU A 103 -7.30 11.23 11.02
CA LEU A 103 -6.14 11.21 11.92
C LEU A 103 -4.93 10.52 11.28
N LEU A 104 -5.13 9.40 10.58
CA LEU A 104 -4.09 8.71 9.83
C LEU A 104 -3.48 9.61 8.76
N LEU A 105 -4.31 10.30 7.98
CA LEU A 105 -3.85 11.20 6.91
C LEU A 105 -3.16 12.45 7.46
N ASN A 106 -3.56 12.95 8.63
CA ASN A 106 -2.92 14.10 9.27
C ASN A 106 -1.57 13.71 9.90
N ASN A 107 -1.55 12.65 10.71
CA ASN A 107 -0.37 12.27 11.50
C ASN A 107 0.64 11.47 10.70
N HIS A 108 0.16 10.65 9.76
CA HIS A 108 0.98 9.70 9.01
C HIS A 108 0.84 9.85 7.49
N GLY A 109 0.28 10.97 6.99
CA GLY A 109 -0.06 11.17 5.58
C GLY A 109 1.10 11.04 4.61
N LYS A 110 2.31 11.49 4.99
CA LYS A 110 3.51 11.35 4.13
C LYS A 110 3.87 9.87 3.93
N TRP A 111 3.86 9.09 5.00
CA TRP A 111 4.12 7.65 4.94
C TRP A 111 3.00 6.92 4.19
N TYR A 112 1.74 7.21 4.52
CA TYR A 112 0.57 6.65 3.82
C TYR A 112 0.68 6.85 2.31
N LYS A 113 0.92 8.10 1.86
CA LYS A 113 1.09 8.43 0.43
C LYS A 113 2.24 7.65 -0.20
N SER A 114 3.36 7.52 0.51
CA SER A 114 4.52 6.75 0.04
C SER A 114 4.17 5.27 -0.15
N VAL A 115 3.49 4.64 0.80
CA VAL A 115 3.07 3.24 0.69
C VAL A 115 2.08 3.07 -0.47
N THR A 116 1.05 3.92 -0.56
CA THR A 116 0.06 3.83 -1.63
C THR A 116 0.66 4.02 -3.02
N SER A 117 1.62 4.95 -3.15
CA SER A 117 2.33 5.20 -4.40
C SER A 117 3.21 4.01 -4.78
N ASN A 118 3.91 3.43 -3.81
CA ASN A 118 4.72 2.23 -4.03
C ASN A 118 3.88 1.04 -4.50
N ILE A 119 2.73 0.80 -3.87
CA ILE A 119 1.79 -0.27 -4.27
C ILE A 119 1.32 -0.04 -5.72
N LEU A 120 0.93 1.18 -6.08
CA LEU A 120 0.47 1.51 -7.43
C LEU A 120 1.57 1.33 -8.48
N HIS A 121 2.76 1.87 -8.26
CA HIS A 121 3.88 1.74 -9.21
C HIS A 121 4.30 0.27 -9.36
N SER A 122 4.41 -0.45 -8.25
CA SER A 122 4.79 -1.88 -8.27
C SER A 122 3.76 -2.72 -9.03
N SER A 123 2.46 -2.45 -8.82
CA SER A 123 1.38 -3.11 -9.54
C SER A 123 1.41 -2.79 -11.04
N CYS A 124 1.76 -1.55 -11.40
CA CYS A 124 1.89 -1.12 -12.80
C CYS A 124 3.06 -1.84 -13.50
N TYR A 125 4.24 -1.88 -12.87
CA TYR A 125 5.39 -2.61 -13.41
C TYR A 125 5.09 -4.10 -13.58
N LEU A 126 4.45 -4.70 -12.59
CA LEU A 126 4.04 -6.11 -12.67
C LEU A 126 3.07 -6.35 -13.83
N LEU A 127 2.04 -5.51 -13.99
CA LEU A 127 1.07 -5.63 -15.07
C LEU A 127 1.73 -5.50 -16.45
N ILE A 128 2.61 -4.52 -16.63
CA ILE A 128 3.37 -4.32 -17.88
C ILE A 128 4.22 -5.56 -18.17
N SER A 129 4.94 -6.09 -17.17
CA SER A 129 5.75 -7.30 -17.32
C SER A 129 4.91 -8.51 -17.74
N ILE A 130 3.72 -8.70 -17.14
CA ILE A 130 2.80 -9.78 -17.50
C ILE A 130 2.32 -9.64 -18.93
N ILE A 131 1.86 -8.44 -19.34
CA ILE A 131 1.37 -8.18 -20.70
C ILE A 131 2.46 -8.47 -21.73
N ILE A 132 3.68 -7.95 -21.52
CA ILE A 132 4.80 -8.15 -22.44
C ILE A 132 5.20 -9.62 -22.50
N PHE A 133 5.21 -10.33 -21.37
CA PHE A 133 5.50 -11.75 -21.33
C PHE A 133 4.53 -12.57 -22.20
N PHE A 134 3.23 -12.25 -22.18
CA PHE A 134 2.25 -12.91 -23.04
C PHE A 134 2.37 -12.55 -24.52
N ILE A 135 2.85 -11.34 -24.87
CA ILE A 135 3.08 -10.94 -26.26
C ILE A 135 4.33 -11.62 -26.85
N LEU A 136 5.35 -11.86 -26.02
CA LEU A 136 6.61 -12.48 -26.43
C LEU A 136 6.57 -14.01 -26.49
N LYS A 137 5.51 -14.62 -25.96
CA LYS A 137 5.28 -16.06 -25.97
C LYS A 137 4.55 -16.47 -27.24
#